data_AF-A0A372MHI8-F1
#
_entry.id   AF-A0A372MHI8-F1
#
_cell.length_a   1.000
_cell.length_b   1.000
_cell.length_c   1.000
_cell.angle_alpha   90.00
_cell.angle_beta   90.00
_cell.angle_gamma   90.00
#
_symmetry.space_group_name_H-M   'P 1'
#
loop_
_entity.id
_entity.type
_entity.pdbx_description
1 polymer ?
#
loop_
_entity_poly.entity_id
_entity_poly.type
_entity_poly.pdbx_seq_one_letter_code
_entity_poly.pdbx_strand_id
1 'polypeptide(L)' 'MLGYDLRVQTIFRFDYCRVFDPPKEQNLLRFSRLIWYGYDEEGPAVYRKDPRTGEVVRIDFQR' A
#
# COMPACT_ATOMS: atom_id res chain seq x y z
N MET A 1 -9.73 -19.52 -5.27
CA MET A 1 -8.75 -18.57 -4.70
C MET A 1 -7.44 -18.87 -5.39
N LEU A 2 -6.99 -18.01 -6.31
CA LEU A 2 -5.76 -18.25 -7.07
C LEU A 2 -4.56 -18.13 -6.13
N GLY A 3 -3.63 -19.09 -6.20
CA GLY A 3 -2.51 -19.24 -5.27
C GLY A 3 -1.46 -18.12 -5.29
N TYR A 4 -1.69 -17.05 -6.06
CA TYR A 4 -0.82 -15.88 -6.16
C TYR A 4 -1.32 -14.67 -5.35
N ASP A 5 -2.55 -14.71 -4.80
CA ASP A 5 -3.09 -13.61 -4.00
C ASP A 5 -2.61 -13.71 -2.54
N LEU A 6 -1.33 -13.41 -2.32
CA LEU A 6 -0.67 -13.45 -1.02
C LEU A 6 -0.55 -12.02 -0.48
N ARG A 7 -1.66 -11.52 0.07
CA ARG A 7 -1.74 -10.21 0.72
C ARG A 7 -1.88 -10.37 2.22
N VAL A 8 -1.11 -9.59 2.98
CA VAL A 8 -1.23 -9.51 4.44
C VAL A 8 -2.07 -8.28 4.78
N GLN A 9 -3.22 -8.50 5.43
CA GLN A 9 -4.00 -7.40 6.00
C GLN A 9 -3.25 -6.85 7.19
N THR A 10 -3.03 -5.54 7.20
CA THR A 10 -2.49 -4.89 8.37
C THR A 10 -3.12 -3.55 8.62
N ILE A 11 -3.22 -3.17 9.89
CA ILE A 11 -3.66 -1.85 10.32
C ILE A 11 -2.50 -1.21 11.05
N PHE A 12 -1.33 -1.11 10.41
CA PHE A 12 -0.22 -0.35 10.95
C PHE A 12 -0.48 1.15 10.78
N ARG A 13 -0.18 1.92 11.82
CA ARG A 13 0.03 3.37 11.65
C ARG A 13 1.28 3.55 10.81
N PHE A 14 1.29 4.58 9.96
CA PHE A 14 2.45 4.94 9.13
C PHE A 14 3.72 4.99 10.00
N ASP A 15 4.74 4.22 9.62
CA ASP A 15 6.01 4.11 10.33
C ASP A 15 7.15 4.39 9.34
N TYR A 16 7.89 5.47 9.59
CA TYR A 16 9.03 5.92 8.79
C TYR A 16 10.20 4.91 8.77
N CYS A 17 10.25 3.96 9.71
CA CYS A 17 11.26 2.91 9.78
C CYS A 17 10.85 1.63 9.04
N ARG A 18 9.58 1.48 8.67
CA ARG A 18 9.03 0.34 7.91
C ARG A 18 8.60 0.73 6.49
N VAL A 19 9.23 1.78 5.98
CA VAL A 19 8.87 2.38 4.68
C VAL A 19 9.34 1.47 3.56
N PHE A 20 8.40 0.67 3.07
CA PHE A 20 8.17 0.51 1.64
C PHE A 20 8.08 1.91 1.03
N ASP A 21 8.99 2.25 0.12
CA ASP A 21 9.27 3.61 -0.38
C ASP A 21 8.10 4.60 -0.32
N PRO A 22 8.32 5.83 0.18
CA PRO A 22 7.27 6.84 0.13
C PRO A 22 6.90 7.08 -1.34
N PRO A 23 5.62 7.29 -1.66
CA PRO A 23 5.21 7.55 -3.03
C PRO A 23 5.97 8.78 -3.54
N LYS A 24 6.63 8.64 -4.70
CA LYS A 24 7.39 9.74 -5.31
C LYS A 24 6.48 10.86 -5.81
N GLU A 25 5.21 10.55 -6.07
CA GLU A 25 4.21 11.51 -6.51
C GLU A 25 3.54 12.21 -5.32
N GLN A 26 3.48 13.55 -5.38
CA GLN A 26 3.04 14.39 -4.25
C GLN A 26 1.56 14.19 -3.89
N ASN A 27 0.71 13.91 -4.88
CA ASN A 27 -0.71 13.55 -4.72
C ASN A 27 -0.91 12.27 -3.89
N LEU A 28 0.07 11.37 -3.87
CA LEU A 28 -0.02 10.10 -3.16
C LEU A 28 0.43 10.20 -1.69
N LEU A 29 1.03 11.32 -1.27
CA LEU A 29 1.46 11.54 0.12
C LEU A 29 0.30 11.59 1.12
N ARG A 30 -0.91 11.91 0.67
CA ARG A 30 -2.12 11.90 1.52
C ARG A 30 -2.54 10.50 1.97
N PHE A 31 -2.12 9.45 1.25
CA PHE A 31 -2.40 8.06 1.57
C PHE A 31 -1.36 7.52 2.54
N SER A 32 -1.51 7.88 3.81
CA SER A 32 -0.53 7.54 4.86
C SER A 32 -0.78 6.18 5.51
N ARG A 33 -2.01 5.65 5.49
CA ARG A 33 -2.33 4.42 6.24
C ARG A 33 -2.14 3.17 5.38
N LEU A 34 -1.21 2.30 5.76
CA LEU A 34 -1.04 0.99 5.14
C LEU A 34 -2.21 0.07 5.53
N ILE A 35 -2.86 -0.55 4.54
CA ILE A 35 -3.96 -1.51 4.75
C ILE A 35 -3.58 -2.91 4.30
N TRP A 36 -2.90 -3.03 3.16
CA TRP A 36 -2.42 -4.30 2.62
C TRP A 36 -1.05 -4.14 1.99
N TYR A 37 -0.26 -5.20 2.03
CA TYR A 37 0.97 -5.33 1.25
C TYR A 37 1.16 -6.79 0.85
N GLY A 38 1.84 -7.03 -0.26
CA GLY A 38 2.14 -8.38 -0.74
C GLY A 38 2.08 -8.47 -2.26
N TYR A 39 1.69 -9.65 -2.76
CA TYR A 39 1.50 -9.90 -4.18
C TYR A 39 0.01 -10.03 -4.48
N ASP A 40 -0.44 -9.33 -5.50
CA ASP A 40 -1.75 -9.52 -6.12
C ASP A 40 -1.61 -10.02 -7.56
N GLU A 41 -2.71 -10.07 -8.31
CA GLU A 41 -2.71 -10.58 -9.69
C GLU A 41 -1.82 -9.76 -10.64
N GLU A 42 -1.51 -8.52 -10.27
CA GLU A 42 -0.70 -7.58 -11.06
C GLU A 42 0.77 -7.56 -10.59
N GLY A 43 1.09 -8.15 -9.43
CA GLY A 43 2.45 -8.27 -8.90
C GLY A 43 2.62 -7.71 -7.48
N PRO A 44 3.85 -7.32 -7.08
CA PRO A 44 4.12 -6.79 -5.75
C PRO A 44 3.53 -5.38 -5.59
N ALA A 45 2.62 -5.22 -4.63
CA ALA A 45 1.91 -3.97 -4.41
C ALA A 45 1.65 -3.64 -2.94
N VAL A 46 1.40 -2.36 -2.70
CA VAL A 46 0.97 -1.81 -1.42
C VAL A 46 -0.35 -1.09 -1.59
N TYR A 47 -1.27 -1.32 -0.66
CA TYR A 47 -2.54 -0.61 -0.61
C TYR A 47 -2.53 0.36 0.55
N ARG A 48 -2.71 1.64 0.24
CA ARG A 48 -2.74 2.72 1.23
C ARG A 48 -4.08 3.43 1.23
N LYS A 49 -4.46 3.95 2.38
CA LYS A 49 -5.73 4.64 2.61
C LYS A 49 -5.49 6.07 3.06
N ASP A 50 -6.24 7.01 2.49
CA ASP A 50 -6.34 8.38 2.98
C ASP A 50 -7.19 8.36 4.27
N PRO A 51 -6.64 8.81 5.41
CA PRO A 51 -7.37 8.80 6.68
C PRO A 51 -8.52 9.81 6.74
N ARG A 52 -8.52 10.84 5.88
CA ARG A 52 -9.52 11.91 5.83
C ARG A 52 -10.69 11.53 4.93
N THR A 53 -10.41 11.03 3.72
CA THR A 53 -11.46 10.72 2.73
C THR A 53 -11.87 9.24 2.73
N GLY A 54 -11.00 8.37 3.23
CA GLY A 54 -11.20 6.93 3.20
C GLY A 54 -10.87 6.27 1.86
N GLU A 55 -10.44 7.05 0.86
CA GLU A 55 -10.00 6.59 -0.46
C GLU A 55 -8.80 5.64 -0.34
N VAL A 56 -8.78 4.58 -1.16
CA VAL A 56 -7.72 3.56 -1.16
C VAL A 56 -7.02 3.55 -2.51
N VAL A 57 -5.69 3.55 -2.49
CA VAL A 57 -4.84 3.47 -3.68
C VAL A 57 -3.94 2.24 -3.64
N ARG A 58 -3.73 1.64 -4.81
CA ARG A 58 -2.73 0.61 -5.07
C ARG A 58 -1.45 1.30 -5.55
N ILE A 59 -0.33 0.94 -4.97
CA ILE A 59 0.99 1.47 -5.30
C ILE A 59 1.87 0.29 -5.67
N ASP A 60 2.28 0.24 -6.93
CA ASP A 60 3.22 -0.74 -7.44
C ASP A 60 4.64 -0.46 -6.96
N PHE A 61 5.36 -1.52 -6.59
CA PHE A 61 6.81 -1.44 -6.49
C PHE A 61 7.40 -1.53 -7.90
N GLN A 62 7.47 -0.40 -8.60
CA GLN A 62 8.26 -0.36 -9.84
C GLN A 62 9.74 -0.61 -9.51
N ARG A 63 10.37 -1.52 -10.26
CA ARG A 63 11.82 -1.73 -10.26
C ARG A 63 12.54 -0.56 -10.90
#